data_AF-A0A7J8K831-F1
#
_entry.id   AF-A0A7J8K831-F1
#
_cell.length_a   1.000
_cell.length_b   1.000
_cell.length_c   1.000
_cell.angle_alpha   90.00
_cell.angle_beta   90.00
_cell.angle_gamma   90.00
#
_symmetry.space_group_name_H-M   'P 1'
#
loop_
_entity.id
_entity.type
_entity.pdbx_description
1 polymer ?
#
loop_
_entity_poly.entity_id
_entity_poly.type
_entity_poly.pdbx_seq_one_letter_code
_entity_poly.pdbx_strand_id
1 'polypeptide(L)'
;MKLTSCLERSLGDVFLLIGKECPFLLRDLLASEELAQVFGQSVMNVLEVFVGSPRGLNLRNVLWHGFAAPHEVPAKYCSAMVLLTAGLGQLLKRYLRHAERALPRRPPLALTRVGDLSVFPGVTHEVLSVLEELTKKSTFILRIMLPYWELALIKFKSHRFADCAMLLLMQLETGLRTVFATINKCPRRLLTAESTALYTTFDEILAKHLNDGKVNQLPLFLGEPAMEFLWDFLNHQEGPRVRDRLSHGEVSLPGFPKEITDQLLAFSVVLLLRFVDEDVASVFKEKAAVKSLVRLAEGYSARFHPLARLKKQVLSCERSLRVWPLLPLPEEAARETAGLEGNSETNACNSLILRLTSDLYHHLPENHCVFTGLDNLPIDKCPRLLPELCSIRVPTLFCPRAVLEVLAVLQNIGRRCAQVSRQVAASWEQRHQQWVEKRLRSRQRRNYLCMSSSVKLLSPTLYLILLLIALELVNIHMVHGKNAHEYQQYLKFLKSLLQYTENLAAHTSPEKNKWVETVRLTHTALQKMRAFGEKEQMLMHLAKKPAGEAAP
;
A
#
# COMPACT_ATOMS: atom_id res chain seq x y z
N MET A 1 6.29 -25.31 8.19
CA MET A 1 5.58 -24.08 7.77
C MET A 1 4.24 -23.89 8.47
N LYS A 2 3.18 -24.67 8.18
CA LYS A 2 1.86 -24.43 8.84
C LYS A 2 1.92 -24.54 10.35
N LEU A 3 2.49 -25.64 10.86
CA LEU A 3 2.61 -25.87 12.30
C LEU A 3 3.37 -24.74 13.01
N THR A 4 4.50 -24.30 12.45
CA THR A 4 5.30 -23.21 13.04
C THR A 4 4.55 -21.89 13.06
N SER A 5 3.77 -21.59 12.03
CA SER A 5 3.00 -20.32 11.93
C SER A 5 1.79 -20.32 12.86
N CYS A 6 1.08 -21.45 12.94
CA CYS A 6 -0.02 -21.62 13.90
C CYS A 6 0.51 -21.57 15.34
N LEU A 7 1.66 -22.19 15.61
CA LEU A 7 2.30 -22.17 16.92
C LEU A 7 2.71 -20.74 17.31
N GLU A 8 3.41 -20.02 16.44
CA GLU A 8 3.80 -18.62 16.65
C GLU A 8 2.58 -17.73 16.96
N ARG A 9 1.50 -17.86 16.18
CA ARG A 9 0.24 -17.17 16.44
C ARG A 9 -0.35 -17.53 17.81
N SER A 10 -0.36 -18.82 18.16
CA SER A 10 -0.92 -19.30 19.43
C SER A 10 -0.09 -18.84 20.63
N LEU A 11 1.24 -18.84 20.52
CA LEU A 11 2.12 -18.36 21.59
C LEU A 11 1.90 -16.87 21.85
N GLY A 12 1.71 -16.06 20.81
CA GLY A 12 1.39 -14.64 21.02
C GLY A 12 0.02 -14.40 21.64
N ASP A 13 -0.96 -15.28 21.41
CA ASP A 13 -2.26 -15.24 22.13
C ASP A 13 -2.07 -15.58 23.62
N VAL A 14 -1.19 -16.55 23.94
CA VAL A 14 -0.86 -16.91 25.32
C VAL A 14 -0.08 -15.79 26.02
N PHE A 15 0.85 -15.15 25.32
CA PHE A 15 1.62 -14.02 25.86
C PHE A 15 0.72 -12.90 26.40
N LEU A 16 -0.38 -12.61 25.68
CA LEU A 16 -1.36 -11.58 26.06
C LEU A 16 -2.18 -11.92 27.31
N LEU A 17 -2.02 -13.10 27.90
CA LEU A 17 -2.53 -13.35 29.25
C LEU A 17 -1.80 -12.48 30.27
N ILE A 18 -0.50 -12.28 30.12
CA ILE A 18 0.34 -11.59 31.12
C ILE A 18 0.83 -10.25 30.58
N GLY A 19 1.37 -10.25 29.35
CA GLY A 19 1.93 -9.07 28.72
C GLY A 19 0.88 -8.14 28.10
N LYS A 20 1.31 -6.91 27.77
CA LYS A 20 0.45 -5.88 27.16
C LYS A 20 0.56 -5.85 25.63
N GLU A 21 1.78 -5.93 25.10
CA GLU A 21 2.06 -5.91 23.66
C GLU A 21 2.91 -7.11 23.27
N CYS A 22 2.38 -7.95 22.38
CA CYS A 22 3.08 -9.14 21.90
C CYS A 22 4.34 -8.73 21.10
N PRO A 23 5.52 -9.31 21.41
CA PRO A 23 6.72 -9.11 20.63
C PRO A 23 6.49 -9.42 19.15
N PHE A 24 7.13 -8.63 18.27
CA PHE A 24 7.03 -8.81 16.82
C PHE A 24 7.86 -10.01 16.32
N LEU A 25 9.03 -10.25 16.91
CA LEU A 25 9.92 -11.34 16.50
C LEU A 25 9.64 -12.60 17.32
N LEU A 26 9.53 -13.75 16.64
CA LEU A 26 9.35 -15.06 17.29
C LEU A 26 10.45 -15.35 18.33
N ARG A 27 11.69 -14.98 18.05
CA ARG A 27 12.80 -15.16 19.00
C ARG A 27 12.53 -14.45 20.32
N ASP A 28 12.09 -13.19 20.25
CA ASP A 28 11.84 -12.38 21.44
C ASP A 28 10.59 -12.88 22.18
N LEU A 29 9.60 -13.39 21.44
CA LEU A 29 8.45 -14.09 22.03
C LEU A 29 8.88 -15.36 22.77
N LEU A 30 9.75 -16.19 22.19
CA LEU A 30 10.22 -17.44 22.83
C LEU A 30 11.10 -17.18 24.06
N ALA A 31 11.84 -16.07 24.07
CA ALA A 31 12.68 -15.66 25.20
C ALA A 31 11.91 -14.93 26.32
N SER A 32 10.58 -14.76 26.17
CA SER A 32 9.78 -13.98 27.12
C SER A 32 9.54 -14.71 28.45
N GLU A 33 9.64 -13.96 29.55
CA GLU A 33 9.33 -14.45 30.89
C GLU A 33 7.84 -14.80 31.02
N GLU A 34 6.97 -14.08 30.31
CA GLU A 34 5.53 -14.30 30.29
C GLU A 34 5.17 -15.71 29.81
N LEU A 35 5.82 -16.19 28.72
CA LEU A 35 5.58 -17.55 28.25
C LEU A 35 6.27 -18.59 29.15
N ALA A 36 7.43 -18.27 29.70
CA ALA A 36 8.11 -19.15 30.66
C ALA A 36 7.28 -19.34 31.94
N GLN A 37 6.52 -18.34 32.39
CA GLN A 37 5.59 -18.44 33.52
C GLN A 37 4.44 -19.43 33.23
N VAL A 38 3.96 -19.50 31.99
CA VAL A 38 2.84 -20.38 31.61
C VAL A 38 3.30 -21.81 31.32
N PHE A 39 4.41 -21.96 30.59
CA PHE A 39 4.85 -23.25 30.06
C PHE A 39 6.05 -23.86 30.79
N GLY A 40 6.76 -23.06 31.59
CA GLY A 40 8.02 -23.42 32.23
C GLY A 40 9.23 -23.19 31.32
N GLN A 41 10.34 -22.73 31.92
CA GLN A 41 11.56 -22.38 31.20
C GLN A 41 12.12 -23.54 30.36
N SER A 42 12.12 -24.77 30.89
CA SER A 42 12.64 -25.94 30.18
C SER A 42 11.88 -26.21 28.87
N VAL A 43 10.56 -26.01 28.85
CA VAL A 43 9.75 -26.20 27.64
C VAL A 43 10.04 -25.10 26.62
N MET A 44 10.18 -23.86 27.07
CA MET A 44 10.54 -22.73 26.22
C MET A 44 11.93 -22.90 25.60
N ASN A 45 12.92 -23.37 26.37
CA ASN A 45 14.26 -23.68 25.87
C ASN A 45 14.22 -24.74 24.75
N VAL A 46 13.40 -25.79 24.91
CA VAL A 46 13.23 -26.82 23.86
C VAL A 46 12.60 -26.21 22.60
N LEU A 47 11.59 -25.36 22.73
CA LEU A 47 10.99 -24.66 21.59
C LEU A 47 12.02 -23.76 20.87
N GLU A 48 12.85 -23.05 21.62
CA GLU A 48 13.89 -22.19 21.06
C GLU A 48 14.88 -22.97 20.19
N VAL A 49 15.27 -24.17 20.63
CA VAL A 49 16.13 -25.08 19.84
C VAL A 49 15.48 -25.47 18.51
N PHE A 50 14.17 -25.70 18.47
CA PHE A 50 13.49 -26.15 17.25
C PHE A 50 13.17 -25.00 16.27
N VAL A 51 12.68 -23.87 16.76
CA VAL A 51 12.08 -22.82 15.90
C VAL A 51 12.58 -21.39 16.19
N GLY A 52 13.43 -21.19 17.20
CA GLY A 52 13.83 -19.87 17.66
C GLY A 52 15.13 -19.35 17.03
N SER A 53 16.26 -19.77 17.60
CA SER A 53 17.57 -19.16 17.35
C SER A 53 18.30 -19.80 16.16
N PRO A 54 19.13 -19.04 15.40
CA PRO A 54 20.09 -19.59 14.43
C PRO A 54 21.10 -20.57 15.03
N ARG A 55 21.27 -20.59 16.36
CA ARG A 55 22.11 -21.58 17.07
C ARG A 55 21.42 -22.94 17.25
N GLY A 56 20.10 -23.01 17.04
CA GLY A 56 19.31 -24.23 17.03
C GLY A 56 19.04 -24.74 15.61
N LEU A 57 18.01 -25.57 15.44
CA LEU A 57 17.55 -26.07 14.13
C LEU A 57 16.94 -24.95 13.27
N ASN A 58 16.37 -23.93 13.90
CA ASN A 58 15.73 -22.79 13.25
C ASN A 58 14.74 -23.18 12.13
N LEU A 59 13.97 -24.27 12.35
CA LEU A 59 13.14 -24.90 11.31
C LEU A 59 12.12 -23.93 10.72
N ARG A 60 11.65 -22.95 11.50
CA ARG A 60 10.75 -21.91 11.03
C ARG A 60 11.38 -21.15 9.87
N ASN A 61 12.57 -20.60 10.06
CA ASN A 61 13.21 -19.76 9.06
C ASN A 61 13.79 -20.58 7.89
N VAL A 62 14.43 -21.72 8.18
CA VAL A 62 14.95 -22.62 7.13
C VAL A 62 13.85 -23.01 6.14
N LEU A 63 12.65 -23.35 6.63
CA LEU A 63 11.51 -23.70 5.78
C LEU A 63 10.91 -22.48 5.09
N TRP A 64 10.59 -21.41 5.81
CA TRP A 64 9.90 -20.25 5.23
C TRP A 64 10.72 -19.47 4.21
N HIS A 65 12.05 -19.57 4.27
CA HIS A 65 12.98 -18.97 3.30
C HIS A 65 13.45 -19.94 2.22
N GLY A 66 12.94 -21.18 2.19
CA GLY A 66 13.22 -22.12 1.10
C GLY A 66 14.66 -22.61 1.03
N PHE A 67 15.30 -22.78 2.19
CA PHE A 67 16.63 -23.39 2.29
C PHE A 67 16.57 -24.92 2.33
N ALA A 68 15.44 -25.50 2.72
CA ALA A 68 15.27 -26.95 2.77
C ALA A 68 14.57 -27.48 1.51
N ALA A 69 15.20 -28.44 0.86
CA ALA A 69 14.62 -29.19 -0.24
C ALA A 69 13.66 -30.30 0.27
N PRO A 70 12.82 -30.87 -0.61
CA PRO A 70 11.98 -32.01 -0.27
C PRO A 70 12.80 -33.13 0.39
N HIS A 71 12.28 -33.68 1.48
CA HIS A 71 12.90 -34.74 2.29
C HIS A 71 14.20 -34.39 3.05
N GLU A 72 14.76 -33.18 2.90
CA GLU A 72 15.94 -32.77 3.69
C GLU A 72 15.65 -32.56 5.17
N VAL A 73 14.41 -32.21 5.52
CA VAL A 73 13.97 -32.14 6.91
C VAL A 73 13.35 -33.49 7.32
N PRO A 74 14.00 -34.26 8.21
CA PRO A 74 13.46 -35.51 8.70
C PRO A 74 12.04 -35.38 9.28
N ALA A 75 11.14 -36.30 8.90
CA ALA A 75 9.76 -36.32 9.37
C ALA A 75 9.64 -36.33 10.91
N LYS A 76 10.62 -36.93 11.61
CA LYS A 76 10.71 -36.93 13.08
C LYS A 76 10.66 -35.54 13.71
N TYR A 77 11.21 -34.51 13.05
CA TYR A 77 11.13 -33.14 13.57
C TYR A 77 9.72 -32.58 13.49
N CYS A 78 8.97 -32.89 12.42
CA CYS A 78 7.56 -32.54 12.31
C CYS A 78 6.75 -33.25 13.40
N SER A 79 6.94 -34.57 13.57
CA SER A 79 6.27 -35.34 14.61
C SER A 79 6.58 -34.82 16.01
N ALA A 80 7.85 -34.50 16.30
CA ALA A 80 8.25 -33.90 17.57
C ALA A 80 7.56 -32.55 17.80
N MET A 81 7.51 -31.68 16.79
CA MET A 81 6.81 -30.40 16.90
C MET A 81 5.30 -30.55 17.12
N VAL A 82 4.66 -31.56 16.53
CA VAL A 82 3.24 -31.87 16.80
C VAL A 82 3.04 -32.29 18.25
N LEU A 83 3.89 -33.17 18.77
CA LEU A 83 3.86 -33.61 20.17
C LEU A 83 4.12 -32.45 21.14
N LEU A 84 5.13 -31.62 20.87
CA LEU A 84 5.41 -30.42 21.65
C LEU A 84 4.21 -29.47 21.66
N THR A 85 3.59 -29.22 20.50
CA THR A 85 2.40 -28.35 20.40
C THR A 85 1.22 -28.92 21.20
N ALA A 86 0.99 -30.24 21.15
CA ALA A 86 -0.04 -30.88 21.96
C ALA A 86 0.25 -30.78 23.46
N GLY A 87 1.51 -30.96 23.87
CA GLY A 87 1.97 -30.81 25.25
C GLY A 87 1.77 -29.40 25.79
N LEU A 88 2.13 -28.37 25.01
CA LEU A 88 1.85 -26.96 25.33
C LEU A 88 0.35 -26.74 25.53
N GLY A 89 -0.50 -27.32 24.69
CA GLY A 89 -1.95 -27.24 24.85
C GLY A 89 -2.45 -27.83 26.18
N GLN A 90 -1.82 -28.89 26.69
CA GLN A 90 -2.14 -29.47 28.00
C GLN A 90 -1.69 -28.56 29.15
N LEU A 91 -0.48 -28.01 29.07
CA LEU A 91 0.05 -27.05 30.05
C LEU A 91 -0.82 -25.80 30.12
N LEU A 92 -1.18 -25.24 28.96
CA LEU A 92 -2.08 -24.08 28.87
C LEU A 92 -3.43 -24.37 29.52
N LYS A 93 -4.05 -25.53 29.23
CA LYS A 93 -5.31 -25.92 29.87
C LYS A 93 -5.22 -25.96 31.39
N ARG A 94 -4.11 -26.47 31.94
CA ARG A 94 -3.87 -26.49 33.38
C ARG A 94 -3.73 -25.07 33.91
N TYR A 95 -2.91 -24.23 33.28
CA TYR A 95 -2.69 -22.85 33.68
C TYR A 95 -4.00 -22.04 33.68
N LEU A 96 -4.79 -22.09 32.60
CA LEU A 96 -6.06 -21.35 32.50
C LEU A 96 -7.08 -21.78 33.57
N ARG A 97 -7.09 -23.06 33.96
CA ARG A 97 -7.94 -23.55 35.07
C ARG A 97 -7.51 -22.99 36.43
N HIS A 98 -6.22 -22.90 36.69
CA HIS A 98 -5.71 -22.36 37.96
C HIS A 98 -5.82 -20.83 38.03
N ALA A 99 -5.60 -20.15 36.90
CA ALA A 99 -5.64 -18.69 36.84
C ALA A 99 -7.07 -18.13 36.69
N GLU A 100 -8.07 -18.98 36.38
CA GLU A 100 -9.46 -18.58 36.08
C GLU A 100 -9.56 -17.52 34.97
N ARG A 101 -8.76 -17.67 33.91
CA ARG A 101 -8.73 -16.72 32.78
C ARG A 101 -9.13 -17.37 31.47
N ALA A 102 -9.77 -16.59 30.61
CA ALA A 102 -9.98 -16.95 29.22
C ALA A 102 -8.76 -16.57 28.38
N LEU A 103 -8.41 -17.42 27.41
CA LEU A 103 -7.34 -17.13 26.46
C LEU A 103 -7.80 -16.00 25.51
N PRO A 104 -7.13 -14.83 25.48
CA PRO A 104 -7.41 -13.82 24.47
C PRO A 104 -7.02 -14.36 23.09
N ARG A 105 -7.93 -14.24 22.12
CA ARG A 105 -7.66 -14.64 20.73
C ARG A 105 -7.61 -13.42 19.85
N ARG A 106 -6.47 -13.22 19.19
CA ARG A 106 -6.35 -12.14 18.20
C ARG A 106 -7.09 -12.56 16.92
N PRO A 107 -8.06 -11.77 16.41
CA PRO A 107 -8.80 -12.13 15.21
C PRO A 107 -7.86 -12.28 14.01
N PRO A 108 -8.11 -13.23 13.09
CA PRO A 108 -7.36 -13.33 11.85
C PRO A 108 -7.48 -12.03 11.05
N LEU A 109 -6.37 -11.61 10.44
CA LEU A 109 -6.33 -10.46 9.56
C LEU A 109 -7.02 -10.81 8.25
N ALA A 110 -8.05 -10.04 7.90
CA ALA A 110 -8.62 -10.07 6.58
C ALA A 110 -7.66 -9.37 5.61
N LEU A 111 -7.25 -10.06 4.55
CA LEU A 111 -6.52 -9.46 3.43
C LEU A 111 -7.50 -8.59 2.63
N THR A 112 -7.84 -7.43 3.19
CA THR A 112 -8.76 -6.46 2.58
C THR A 112 -8.15 -5.85 1.32
N ARG A 113 -9.00 -5.30 0.44
CA ARG A 113 -8.61 -4.64 -0.83
C ARG A 113 -8.03 -5.57 -1.90
N VAL A 114 -8.51 -6.81 -1.95
CA VAL A 114 -8.20 -7.75 -3.04
C VAL A 114 -8.50 -7.17 -4.42
N GLY A 115 -9.53 -6.32 -4.57
CA GLY A 115 -9.81 -5.63 -5.84
C GLY A 115 -8.69 -4.71 -6.32
N ASP A 116 -7.85 -4.19 -5.42
CA ASP A 116 -6.64 -3.45 -5.77
C ASP A 116 -5.47 -4.38 -6.20
N LEU A 117 -5.63 -5.71 -6.12
CA LEU A 117 -4.64 -6.72 -6.54
C LEU A 117 -4.97 -7.35 -7.90
N SER A 118 -6.18 -7.16 -8.45
CA SER A 118 -6.63 -7.78 -9.70
C SER A 118 -5.95 -7.17 -10.94
N VAL A 119 -4.67 -7.43 -11.15
CA VAL A 119 -3.91 -6.97 -12.32
C VAL A 119 -3.92 -8.06 -13.40
N PHE A 120 -3.52 -9.26 -13.02
CA PHE A 120 -3.62 -10.44 -13.86
C PHE A 120 -5.05 -10.98 -13.83
N PRO A 121 -5.55 -11.54 -14.96
CA PRO A 121 -6.79 -12.32 -14.95
C PRO A 121 -6.66 -13.55 -14.04
N GLY A 122 -7.80 -14.12 -13.65
CA GLY A 122 -7.82 -15.38 -12.92
C GLY A 122 -7.12 -16.49 -13.71
N VAL A 123 -6.39 -17.36 -13.00
CA VAL A 123 -5.59 -18.42 -13.63
C VAL A 123 -6.51 -19.48 -14.26
N THR A 124 -6.38 -19.66 -15.58
CA THR A 124 -7.15 -20.64 -16.36
C THR A 124 -6.45 -22.00 -16.42
N HIS A 125 -7.15 -23.04 -16.90
CA HIS A 125 -6.54 -24.35 -17.15
C HIS A 125 -5.37 -24.27 -18.14
N GLU A 126 -5.47 -23.42 -19.16
CA GLU A 126 -4.39 -23.19 -20.12
C GLU A 126 -3.14 -22.62 -19.43
N VAL A 127 -3.30 -21.62 -18.57
CA VAL A 127 -2.19 -21.02 -17.81
C VAL A 127 -1.56 -22.03 -16.86
N LEU A 128 -2.35 -22.87 -16.19
CA LEU A 128 -1.83 -23.95 -15.34
C LEU A 128 -1.02 -24.97 -16.14
N SER A 129 -1.52 -25.41 -17.29
CA SER A 129 -0.81 -26.35 -18.15
C SER A 129 0.52 -25.78 -18.66
N VAL A 130 0.55 -24.48 -19.01
CA VAL A 130 1.80 -23.79 -19.35
C VAL A 130 2.75 -23.79 -18.17
N LEU A 131 2.27 -23.46 -16.97
CA LEU A 131 3.10 -23.43 -15.78
C LEU A 131 3.69 -24.80 -15.43
N GLU A 132 2.92 -25.89 -15.56
CA GLU A 132 3.42 -27.26 -15.37
C GLU A 132 4.60 -27.58 -16.29
N GLU A 133 4.54 -27.17 -17.56
CA GLU A 133 5.63 -27.38 -18.50
C GLU A 133 6.82 -26.44 -18.25
N LEU A 134 6.56 -25.18 -17.89
CA LEU A 134 7.61 -24.23 -17.51
C LEU A 134 8.38 -24.71 -16.28
N THR A 135 7.71 -25.34 -15.31
CA THR A 135 8.38 -25.79 -14.08
C THR A 135 9.49 -26.81 -14.34
N LYS A 136 9.36 -27.60 -15.41
CA LYS A 136 10.33 -28.64 -15.80
C LYS A 136 11.47 -28.08 -16.66
N LYS A 137 11.23 -26.97 -17.38
CA LYS A 137 12.15 -26.41 -18.39
C LYS A 137 12.92 -25.18 -17.92
N SER A 138 12.39 -24.44 -16.95
CA SER A 138 12.98 -23.19 -16.50
C SER A 138 14.19 -23.40 -15.60
N THR A 139 15.31 -22.75 -15.94
CA THR A 139 16.55 -22.73 -15.14
C THR A 139 16.42 -21.94 -13.84
N PHE A 140 15.33 -21.18 -13.66
CA PHE A 140 14.99 -20.52 -12.41
C PHE A 140 14.71 -21.51 -11.28
N ILE A 141 14.24 -22.72 -11.62
CA ILE A 141 13.86 -23.74 -10.65
C ILE A 141 15.01 -24.72 -10.47
N LEU A 142 15.48 -24.84 -9.23
CA LEU A 142 16.42 -25.88 -8.86
C LEU A 142 15.73 -27.25 -8.99
N ARG A 143 16.35 -28.19 -9.71
CA ARG A 143 15.77 -29.53 -9.95
C ARG A 143 15.33 -30.23 -8.67
N ILE A 144 16.11 -30.09 -7.59
CA ILE A 144 15.79 -30.67 -6.28
C ILE A 144 14.51 -30.09 -5.66
N MET A 145 14.13 -28.86 -6.04
CA MET A 145 12.96 -28.15 -5.53
C MET A 145 11.68 -28.37 -6.37
N LEU A 146 11.79 -29.02 -7.54
CA LEU A 146 10.66 -29.29 -8.44
C LEU A 146 9.44 -29.91 -7.74
N PRO A 147 9.59 -30.87 -6.80
CA PRO A 147 8.42 -31.46 -6.12
C PRO A 147 7.57 -30.43 -5.36
N TYR A 148 8.15 -29.32 -4.88
CA TYR A 148 7.38 -28.26 -4.23
C TYR A 148 6.56 -27.42 -5.22
N TRP A 149 7.07 -27.21 -6.45
CA TRP A 149 6.30 -26.56 -7.52
C TRP A 149 5.10 -27.41 -7.93
N GLU A 150 5.32 -28.70 -8.18
CA GLU A 150 4.24 -29.64 -8.52
C GLU A 150 3.18 -29.69 -7.41
N LEU A 151 3.62 -29.76 -6.15
CA LEU A 151 2.72 -29.73 -5.00
C LEU A 151 1.93 -28.42 -4.93
N ALA A 152 2.55 -27.27 -5.22
CA ALA A 152 1.86 -25.98 -5.23
C ALA A 152 0.71 -25.96 -6.24
N LEU A 153 0.93 -26.50 -7.44
CA LEU A 153 -0.10 -26.60 -8.49
C LEU A 153 -1.23 -27.57 -8.10
N ILE A 154 -0.89 -28.71 -7.50
CA ILE A 154 -1.88 -29.65 -6.93
C ILE A 154 -2.74 -28.94 -5.87
N LYS A 155 -2.12 -28.15 -4.98
CA LYS A 155 -2.86 -27.40 -3.94
C LYS A 155 -3.81 -26.38 -4.55
N PHE A 156 -3.37 -25.66 -5.58
CA PHE A 156 -4.25 -24.75 -6.30
C PHE A 156 -5.48 -25.47 -6.90
N LYS A 157 -5.26 -26.57 -7.62
CA LYS A 157 -6.34 -27.39 -8.22
C LYS A 157 -7.30 -27.95 -7.17
N SER A 158 -6.81 -28.24 -5.96
CA SER A 158 -7.63 -28.70 -4.83
C SER A 158 -8.30 -27.58 -4.03
N HIS A 159 -8.33 -26.34 -4.55
CA HIS A 159 -8.88 -25.15 -3.87
C HIS A 159 -8.17 -24.81 -2.54
N ARG A 160 -6.94 -25.27 -2.36
CA ARG A 160 -6.10 -24.98 -1.18
C ARG A 160 -5.16 -23.82 -1.48
N PHE A 161 -5.74 -22.63 -1.63
CA PHE A 161 -5.05 -21.43 -2.09
C PHE A 161 -3.91 -20.97 -1.17
N ALA A 162 -4.12 -20.98 0.14
CA ALA A 162 -3.06 -20.65 1.10
C ALA A 162 -1.86 -21.59 0.98
N ASP A 163 -2.10 -22.90 0.89
CA ASP A 163 -1.02 -23.88 0.77
C ASP A 163 -0.23 -23.71 -0.54
N CYS A 164 -0.92 -23.37 -1.64
CA CYS A 164 -0.28 -23.02 -2.91
C CYS A 164 0.60 -21.77 -2.76
N ALA A 165 0.05 -20.67 -2.22
CA ALA A 165 0.78 -19.42 -2.03
C ALA A 165 2.02 -19.60 -1.13
N MET A 166 1.90 -20.37 -0.04
CA MET A 166 3.02 -20.67 0.86
C MET A 166 4.17 -21.37 0.14
N LEU A 167 3.86 -22.38 -0.68
CA LEU A 167 4.87 -23.11 -1.44
C LEU A 167 5.49 -22.21 -2.53
N LEU A 168 4.68 -21.45 -3.25
CA LEU A 168 5.16 -20.53 -4.29
C LEU A 168 6.07 -19.45 -3.75
N LEU A 169 5.72 -18.81 -2.63
CA LEU A 169 6.53 -17.73 -2.04
C LEU A 169 7.92 -18.22 -1.66
N MET A 170 7.99 -19.41 -1.05
CA MET A 170 9.25 -20.07 -0.73
C MET A 170 10.08 -20.34 -2.00
N GLN A 171 9.43 -20.86 -3.04
CA GLN A 171 10.10 -21.20 -4.30
C GLN A 171 10.57 -19.96 -5.08
N LEU A 172 9.77 -18.89 -5.08
CA LEU A 172 10.16 -17.60 -5.65
C LEU A 172 11.38 -17.03 -4.93
N GLU A 173 11.44 -17.14 -3.60
CA GLU A 173 12.61 -16.69 -2.82
C GLU A 173 13.86 -17.48 -3.21
N THR A 174 13.77 -18.81 -3.29
CA THR A 174 14.89 -19.68 -3.69
C THR A 174 15.39 -19.39 -5.10
N GLY A 175 14.48 -19.26 -6.07
CA GLY A 175 14.85 -18.96 -7.45
C GLY A 175 15.47 -17.55 -7.58
N LEU A 176 14.85 -16.54 -6.97
CA LEU A 176 15.39 -15.18 -6.96
C LEU A 176 16.73 -15.08 -6.22
N ARG A 177 16.95 -15.88 -5.17
CA ARG A 177 18.26 -15.97 -4.49
C ARG A 177 19.35 -16.47 -5.44
N THR A 178 19.04 -17.47 -6.26
CA THR A 178 19.96 -18.00 -7.28
C THR A 178 20.32 -16.94 -8.31
N VAL A 179 19.32 -16.22 -8.83
CA VAL A 179 19.51 -15.12 -9.77
C VAL A 179 20.34 -14.01 -9.13
N PHE A 180 19.95 -13.57 -7.93
CA PHE A 180 20.63 -12.54 -7.16
C PHE A 180 22.11 -12.86 -6.91
N ALA A 181 22.42 -14.08 -6.47
CA ALA A 181 23.78 -14.51 -6.20
C ALA A 181 24.64 -14.51 -7.48
N THR A 182 24.03 -14.90 -8.60
CA THR A 182 24.69 -14.98 -9.91
C THR A 182 25.03 -13.60 -10.45
N ILE A 183 24.05 -12.71 -10.57
CA ILE A 183 24.23 -11.38 -11.19
C ILE A 183 25.05 -10.42 -10.33
N ASN A 184 24.98 -10.55 -9.00
CA ASN A 184 25.82 -9.79 -8.07
C ASN A 184 27.19 -10.46 -7.83
N LYS A 185 27.50 -11.57 -8.51
CA LYS A 185 28.77 -12.31 -8.39
C LYS A 185 29.12 -12.67 -6.93
N CYS A 186 28.14 -13.15 -6.18
CA CYS A 186 28.28 -13.49 -4.76
C CYS A 186 27.78 -14.92 -4.46
N PRO A 187 28.43 -15.97 -5.01
CA PRO A 187 27.97 -17.36 -4.89
C PRO A 187 27.85 -17.84 -3.44
N ARG A 188 28.72 -17.34 -2.55
CA ARG A 188 28.65 -17.59 -1.09
C ARG A 188 27.31 -17.21 -0.45
N ARG A 189 26.53 -16.32 -1.08
CA ARG A 189 25.22 -15.86 -0.58
C ARG A 189 24.05 -16.78 -0.94
N LEU A 190 24.29 -17.83 -1.73
CA LEU A 190 23.25 -18.78 -2.14
C LEU A 190 22.84 -19.73 -1.00
N LEU A 191 23.81 -20.18 -0.21
CA LEU A 191 23.64 -21.19 0.85
C LEU A 191 23.92 -20.60 2.23
N THR A 192 23.42 -19.40 2.54
CA THR A 192 23.73 -18.69 3.79
C THR A 192 22.99 -19.22 5.02
N ALA A 193 22.55 -20.48 5.03
CA ALA A 193 21.86 -21.08 6.17
C ALA A 193 22.78 -21.40 7.36
N GLU A 194 23.88 -20.66 7.55
CA GLU A 194 24.88 -20.86 8.59
C GLU A 194 24.49 -20.13 9.89
N SER A 195 24.88 -20.66 11.04
CA SER A 195 24.56 -20.07 12.35
C SER A 195 25.27 -18.73 12.63
N THR A 196 26.30 -18.42 11.83
CA THR A 196 27.16 -17.23 11.94
C THR A 196 26.88 -16.16 10.89
N ALA A 197 25.98 -16.41 9.93
CA ALA A 197 25.65 -15.51 8.84
C ALA A 197 24.14 -15.23 8.79
N LEU A 198 23.78 -14.03 8.33
CA LEU A 198 22.38 -13.72 8.05
C LEU A 198 21.93 -14.44 6.78
N TYR A 199 20.67 -14.90 6.79
CA TYR A 199 20.05 -15.51 5.63
C TYR A 199 19.86 -14.49 4.50
N THR A 200 20.12 -14.93 3.27
CA THR A 200 19.79 -14.15 2.07
C THR A 200 18.30 -14.26 1.81
N THR A 201 17.51 -13.39 2.42
CA THR A 201 16.04 -13.37 2.35
C THR A 201 15.53 -12.44 1.25
N PHE A 202 14.20 -12.40 1.02
CA PHE A 202 13.59 -11.38 0.16
C PHE A 202 14.03 -9.94 0.49
N ASP A 203 14.24 -9.62 1.77
CA ASP A 203 14.66 -8.28 2.19
C ASP A 203 16.02 -7.91 1.60
N GLU A 204 16.97 -8.84 1.63
CA GLU A 204 18.30 -8.64 1.04
C GLU A 204 18.27 -8.72 -0.49
N ILE A 205 17.51 -9.66 -1.04
CA ILE A 205 17.38 -9.90 -2.48
C ILE A 205 16.79 -8.66 -3.18
N LEU A 206 15.79 -8.03 -2.58
CA LEU A 206 15.03 -6.92 -3.15
C LEU A 206 15.55 -5.54 -2.73
N ALA A 207 16.63 -5.45 -1.95
CA ALA A 207 17.22 -4.18 -1.51
C ALA A 207 17.91 -3.41 -2.65
N LYS A 208 18.06 -2.08 -2.49
CA LYS A 208 18.76 -1.21 -3.45
C LYS A 208 20.27 -1.49 -3.49
N HIS A 209 20.86 -1.71 -2.32
CA HIS A 209 22.28 -1.91 -2.15
C HIS A 209 22.54 -3.22 -1.41
N LEU A 210 23.68 -3.82 -1.69
CA LEU A 210 24.22 -4.95 -0.95
C LEU A 210 24.82 -4.47 0.38
N ASN A 211 25.14 -5.41 1.28
CA ASN A 211 25.70 -5.11 2.60
C ASN A 211 27.09 -4.42 2.52
N ASP A 212 27.81 -4.56 1.40
CA ASP A 212 29.08 -3.87 1.14
C ASP A 212 28.91 -2.48 0.47
N GLY A 213 27.67 -1.98 0.37
CA GLY A 213 27.34 -0.69 -0.22
C GLY A 213 27.21 -0.69 -1.74
N LYS A 214 27.57 -1.78 -2.44
CA LYS A 214 27.44 -1.87 -3.90
C LYS A 214 25.97 -1.88 -4.32
N VAL A 215 25.69 -1.34 -5.50
CA VAL A 215 24.34 -1.38 -6.08
C VAL A 215 23.95 -2.82 -6.41
N ASN A 216 22.79 -3.25 -5.93
CA ASN A 216 22.22 -4.53 -6.29
C ASN A 216 21.84 -4.53 -7.78
N GLN A 217 22.31 -5.53 -8.52
CA GLN A 217 22.06 -5.65 -9.97
C GLN A 217 20.71 -6.30 -10.30
N LEU A 218 20.03 -6.91 -9.31
CA LEU A 218 18.73 -7.57 -9.51
C LEU A 218 17.64 -6.65 -10.04
N PRO A 219 17.46 -5.42 -9.53
CA PRO A 219 16.45 -4.52 -10.04
C PRO A 219 16.66 -4.15 -11.52
N LEU A 220 17.92 -3.98 -11.95
CA LEU A 220 18.26 -3.72 -13.35
C LEU A 220 17.98 -4.95 -14.22
N PHE A 221 18.33 -6.14 -13.73
CA PHE A 221 18.10 -7.38 -14.45
C PHE A 221 16.60 -7.70 -14.57
N LEU A 222 15.82 -7.61 -13.50
CA LEU A 222 14.39 -7.91 -13.52
C LEU A 222 13.55 -6.81 -14.17
N GLY A 223 14.01 -5.56 -14.12
CA GLY A 223 13.24 -4.41 -14.56
C GLY A 223 12.24 -3.91 -13.52
N GLU A 224 11.90 -2.64 -13.63
CA GLU A 224 11.03 -1.94 -12.67
C GLU A 224 9.65 -2.61 -12.49
N PRO A 225 8.92 -3.04 -13.53
CA PRO A 225 7.58 -3.62 -13.35
C PRO A 225 7.57 -4.89 -12.49
N ALA A 226 8.54 -5.79 -12.70
CA ALA A 226 8.68 -7.01 -11.91
C ALA A 226 9.08 -6.70 -10.46
N MET A 227 9.96 -5.73 -10.25
CA MET A 227 10.35 -5.27 -8.93
C MET A 227 9.18 -4.62 -8.17
N GLU A 228 8.37 -3.79 -8.85
CA GLU A 228 7.19 -3.16 -8.24
C GLU A 228 6.14 -4.21 -7.85
N PHE A 229 5.93 -5.26 -8.66
CA PHE A 229 5.05 -6.37 -8.29
C PHE A 229 5.52 -7.06 -7.01
N LEU A 230 6.80 -7.41 -6.95
CA LEU A 230 7.39 -8.07 -5.78
C LEU A 230 7.27 -7.18 -4.52
N TRP A 231 7.53 -5.88 -4.66
CA TRP A 231 7.41 -4.92 -3.55
C TRP A 231 5.97 -4.73 -3.07
N ASP A 232 4.99 -4.67 -3.97
CA ASP A 232 3.57 -4.62 -3.63
C ASP A 232 3.13 -5.84 -2.81
N PHE A 233 3.51 -7.05 -3.23
CA PHE A 233 3.05 -8.27 -2.58
C PHE A 233 3.81 -8.59 -1.28
N LEU A 234 5.08 -8.21 -1.18
CA LEU A 234 5.96 -8.63 -0.11
C LEU A 234 6.28 -7.53 0.91
N ASN A 235 6.46 -6.28 0.48
CA ASN A 235 7.15 -5.28 1.31
C ASN A 235 6.30 -4.07 1.73
N HIS A 236 5.52 -3.48 0.81
CA HIS A 236 4.81 -2.24 1.12
C HIS A 236 3.91 -2.38 2.36
N GLN A 237 4.06 -1.46 3.33
CA GLN A 237 3.38 -1.55 4.63
C GLN A 237 1.85 -1.63 4.51
N GLU A 238 1.31 -0.88 3.54
CA GLU A 238 -0.11 -0.82 3.22
C GLU A 238 -0.55 -1.88 2.20
N GLY A 239 0.41 -2.69 1.70
CA GLY A 239 0.20 -3.85 0.84
C GLY A 239 -0.16 -5.11 1.61
N PRO A 240 -0.46 -6.22 0.89
CA PRO A 240 -0.88 -7.47 1.49
C PRO A 240 0.21 -8.14 2.34
N ARG A 241 1.50 -7.88 2.07
CA ARG A 241 2.65 -8.49 2.77
C ARG A 241 2.49 -9.99 2.97
N VAL A 242 2.12 -10.67 1.87
CA VAL A 242 1.53 -12.02 1.89
C VAL A 242 2.44 -13.01 2.61
N ARG A 243 3.75 -12.93 2.34
CA ARG A 243 4.76 -13.78 2.97
C ARG A 243 4.80 -13.62 4.48
N ASP A 244 4.88 -12.38 4.97
CA ASP A 244 4.95 -12.11 6.41
C ASP A 244 3.67 -12.58 7.10
N ARG A 245 2.51 -12.17 6.59
CA ARG A 245 1.20 -12.49 7.17
C ARG A 245 0.94 -14.00 7.25
N LEU A 246 1.34 -14.76 6.21
CA LEU A 246 1.25 -16.22 6.22
C LEU A 246 2.25 -16.85 7.22
N SER A 247 3.49 -16.36 7.24
CA SER A 247 4.55 -16.92 8.09
C SER A 247 4.32 -16.71 9.59
N HIS A 248 3.62 -15.65 9.98
CA HIS A 248 3.24 -15.34 11.35
C HIS A 248 1.85 -15.89 11.74
N GLY A 249 1.19 -16.63 10.83
CA GLY A 249 -0.13 -17.23 11.10
C GLY A 249 -1.24 -16.20 11.34
N GLU A 250 -1.10 -14.99 10.78
CA GLU A 250 -2.05 -13.90 11.01
C GLU A 250 -3.31 -14.01 10.14
N VAL A 251 -3.22 -14.73 9.02
CA VAL A 251 -4.32 -14.89 8.06
C VAL A 251 -4.97 -16.27 8.19
N SER A 252 -6.27 -16.32 7.92
CA SER A 252 -7.02 -17.58 7.88
C SER A 252 -6.61 -18.40 6.66
N LEU A 253 -6.12 -19.63 6.86
CA LEU A 253 -5.75 -20.52 5.75
C LEU A 253 -6.97 -20.98 4.93
N PRO A 254 -8.11 -21.39 5.54
CA PRO A 254 -9.30 -21.76 4.78
C PRO A 254 -9.94 -20.58 4.05
N GLY A 255 -9.87 -19.37 4.65
CA GLY A 255 -10.43 -18.14 4.08
C GLY A 255 -9.45 -17.34 3.23
N PHE A 256 -8.36 -17.95 2.76
CA PHE A 256 -7.34 -17.22 2.02
C PHE A 256 -7.83 -16.88 0.59
N PRO A 257 -7.72 -15.62 0.14
CA PRO A 257 -8.27 -15.20 -1.15
C PRO A 257 -7.63 -15.94 -2.33
N LYS A 258 -8.46 -16.47 -3.23
CA LYS A 258 -8.02 -17.13 -4.47
C LYS A 258 -7.21 -16.15 -5.32
N GLU A 259 -7.66 -14.90 -5.39
CA GLU A 259 -7.14 -13.86 -6.26
C GLU A 259 -5.65 -13.60 -5.98
N ILE A 260 -5.22 -13.61 -4.71
CA ILE A 260 -3.81 -13.43 -4.34
C ILE A 260 -2.96 -14.56 -4.93
N THR A 261 -3.48 -15.79 -4.87
CA THR A 261 -2.80 -16.96 -5.43
C THR A 261 -2.78 -16.92 -6.96
N ASP A 262 -3.87 -16.46 -7.58
CA ASP A 262 -3.92 -16.23 -9.03
C ASP A 262 -2.82 -15.25 -9.47
N GLN A 263 -2.66 -14.12 -8.76
CA GLN A 263 -1.63 -13.13 -9.10
C GLN A 263 -0.21 -13.71 -8.96
N LEU A 264 0.06 -14.47 -7.90
CA LEU A 264 1.37 -15.11 -7.69
C LEU A 264 1.68 -16.15 -8.77
N LEU A 265 0.71 -16.98 -9.16
CA LEU A 265 0.86 -17.97 -10.23
C LEU A 265 1.06 -17.29 -11.60
N ALA A 266 0.25 -16.28 -11.91
CA ALA A 266 0.36 -15.52 -13.15
C ALA A 266 1.73 -14.83 -13.27
N PHE A 267 2.20 -14.19 -12.20
CA PHE A 267 3.54 -13.62 -12.15
C PHE A 267 4.63 -14.69 -12.26
N SER A 268 4.44 -15.86 -11.64
CA SER A 268 5.38 -16.98 -11.76
C SER A 268 5.53 -17.45 -13.21
N VAL A 269 4.44 -17.52 -14.00
CA VAL A 269 4.52 -17.83 -15.44
C VAL A 269 5.41 -16.82 -16.16
N VAL A 270 5.16 -15.52 -15.97
CA VAL A 270 5.95 -14.47 -16.63
C VAL A 270 7.42 -14.53 -16.21
N LEU A 271 7.69 -14.75 -14.92
CA LEU A 271 9.05 -14.84 -14.41
C LEU A 271 9.78 -16.07 -14.98
N LEU A 272 9.17 -17.25 -14.91
CA LEU A 272 9.78 -18.50 -15.37
C LEU A 272 10.09 -18.48 -16.87
N LEU A 273 9.24 -17.85 -17.69
CA LEU A 273 9.46 -17.68 -19.13
C LEU A 273 10.77 -16.96 -19.46
N ARG A 274 11.31 -16.13 -18.55
CA ARG A 274 12.58 -15.44 -18.74
C ARG A 274 13.81 -16.33 -18.57
N PHE A 275 13.61 -17.55 -18.08
CA PHE A 275 14.66 -18.49 -17.73
C PHE A 275 14.51 -19.83 -18.47
N VAL A 276 13.79 -19.83 -19.59
CA VAL A 276 13.71 -20.94 -20.55
C VAL A 276 14.42 -20.52 -21.84
N ASP A 277 14.90 -21.49 -22.62
CA ASP A 277 15.42 -21.25 -23.97
C ASP A 277 14.44 -20.44 -24.83
N GLU A 278 14.95 -19.48 -25.62
CA GLU A 278 14.14 -18.54 -26.40
C GLU A 278 13.19 -19.25 -27.37
N ASP A 279 13.64 -20.34 -28.00
CA ASP A 279 12.81 -21.15 -28.91
C ASP A 279 11.59 -21.73 -28.19
N VAL A 280 11.76 -22.17 -26.93
CA VAL A 280 10.67 -22.71 -26.13
C VAL A 280 9.79 -21.58 -25.58
N ALA A 281 10.40 -20.47 -25.17
CA ALA A 281 9.68 -19.31 -24.66
C ALA A 281 8.78 -18.69 -25.74
N SER A 282 9.23 -18.63 -26.99
CA SER A 282 8.46 -18.10 -28.12
C SER A 282 7.16 -18.90 -28.35
N VAL A 283 7.23 -20.24 -28.34
CA VAL A 283 6.06 -21.13 -28.45
C VAL A 283 5.03 -20.86 -27.35
N PHE A 284 5.46 -20.64 -26.11
CA PHE A 284 4.54 -20.30 -25.04
C PHE A 284 3.95 -18.89 -25.17
N LYS A 285 4.74 -17.92 -25.65
CA LYS A 285 4.31 -16.52 -25.85
C LYS A 285 3.28 -16.36 -26.98
N GLU A 286 3.15 -17.33 -27.89
CA GLU A 286 2.09 -17.35 -28.92
C GLU A 286 0.69 -17.59 -28.32
N LYS A 287 0.60 -18.26 -27.18
CA LYS A 287 -0.67 -18.52 -26.49
C LYS A 287 -1.28 -17.21 -26.01
N ALA A 288 -2.52 -16.94 -26.39
CA ALA A 288 -3.21 -15.67 -26.10
C ALA A 288 -3.25 -15.33 -24.59
N ALA A 289 -3.48 -16.33 -23.75
CA ALA A 289 -3.47 -16.17 -22.30
C ALA A 289 -2.08 -15.71 -21.79
N VAL A 290 -1.01 -16.35 -22.25
CA VAL A 290 0.38 -16.03 -21.84
C VAL A 290 0.79 -14.66 -22.37
N LYS A 291 0.48 -14.34 -23.63
CA LYS A 291 0.75 -13.03 -24.23
C LYS A 291 0.10 -11.90 -23.42
N SER A 292 -1.12 -12.12 -22.96
CA SER A 292 -1.83 -11.18 -22.08
C SER A 292 -1.10 -10.99 -20.74
N LEU A 293 -0.67 -12.08 -20.11
CA LEU A 293 0.09 -12.02 -18.84
C LEU A 293 1.41 -11.25 -19.00
N VAL A 294 2.18 -11.51 -20.05
CA VAL A 294 3.44 -10.82 -20.32
C VAL A 294 3.21 -9.32 -20.49
N ARG A 295 2.22 -8.93 -21.32
CA ARG A 295 1.88 -7.50 -21.53
C ARG A 295 1.47 -6.80 -20.23
N LEU A 296 0.67 -7.47 -19.39
CA LEU A 296 0.24 -6.93 -18.10
C LEU A 296 1.40 -6.79 -17.12
N ALA A 297 2.34 -7.74 -17.13
CA ALA A 297 3.51 -7.69 -16.27
C ALA A 297 4.51 -6.59 -16.71
N GLU A 298 4.70 -6.40 -18.02
CA GLU A 298 5.54 -5.32 -18.56
C GLU A 298 4.98 -3.93 -18.26
N GLY A 299 3.65 -3.78 -18.23
CA GLY A 299 2.96 -2.55 -17.85
C GLY A 299 2.65 -2.41 -16.36
N TYR A 300 3.17 -3.31 -15.52
CA TYR A 300 2.86 -3.29 -14.09
C TYR A 300 3.37 -2.00 -13.44
N SER A 301 2.52 -1.41 -12.60
CA SER A 301 2.90 -0.28 -11.75
C SER A 301 2.47 -0.53 -10.30
N ALA A 302 3.28 -0.05 -9.34
CA ALA A 302 2.99 -0.18 -7.92
C ALA A 302 1.58 0.36 -7.58
N ARG A 303 0.80 -0.42 -6.85
CA ARG A 303 -0.59 -0.15 -6.45
C ARG A 303 -0.73 0.10 -4.95
N PHE A 304 0.18 -0.46 -4.15
CA PHE A 304 0.19 -0.33 -2.69
C PHE A 304 1.22 0.67 -2.18
N HIS A 305 2.11 1.16 -3.05
CA HIS A 305 2.97 2.28 -2.71
C HIS A 305 2.14 3.54 -2.32
N PRO A 306 2.57 4.32 -1.30
CA PRO A 306 1.84 5.51 -0.86
C PRO A 306 1.49 6.50 -1.97
N LEU A 307 2.37 6.67 -2.97
CA LEU A 307 2.12 7.53 -4.13
C LEU A 307 0.93 7.06 -4.96
N ALA A 308 0.87 5.77 -5.29
CA ALA A 308 -0.22 5.19 -6.08
C ALA A 308 -1.56 5.28 -5.34
N ARG A 309 -1.52 5.08 -4.02
CA ARG A 309 -2.70 5.24 -3.17
C ARG A 309 -3.18 6.68 -3.10
N LEU A 310 -2.27 7.65 -3.07
CA LEU A 310 -2.64 9.05 -3.09
C LEU A 310 -3.29 9.43 -4.43
N LYS A 311 -2.75 8.99 -5.56
CA LYS A 311 -3.39 9.17 -6.88
C LYS A 311 -4.82 8.64 -6.89
N LYS A 312 -5.04 7.40 -6.41
CA LYS A 312 -6.40 6.84 -6.27
C LYS A 312 -7.32 7.68 -5.38
N GLN A 313 -6.80 8.19 -4.25
CA GLN A 313 -7.56 9.06 -3.34
C GLN A 313 -7.94 10.38 -4.00
N VAL A 314 -7.02 11.02 -4.72
CA VAL A 314 -7.26 12.26 -5.48
C VAL A 314 -8.38 12.03 -6.49
N LEU A 315 -8.28 10.99 -7.32
CA LEU A 315 -9.30 10.68 -8.34
C LEU A 315 -10.65 10.25 -7.75
N SER A 316 -10.66 9.61 -6.58
CA SER A 316 -11.91 9.29 -5.89
C SER A 316 -12.58 10.53 -5.29
N CYS A 317 -11.78 11.45 -4.73
CA CYS A 317 -12.28 12.70 -4.18
C CYS A 317 -12.81 13.61 -5.29
N GLU A 318 -12.07 13.73 -6.39
CA GLU A 318 -12.47 14.46 -7.61
C GLU A 318 -13.86 14.03 -8.09
N ARG A 319 -14.08 12.72 -8.27
CA ARG A 319 -15.37 12.18 -8.70
C ARG A 319 -16.52 12.55 -7.75
N SER A 320 -16.25 12.57 -6.45
CA SER A 320 -17.24 12.94 -5.44
C SER A 320 -17.55 14.45 -5.46
N LEU A 321 -16.54 15.30 -5.71
CA LEU A 321 -16.70 16.76 -5.77
C LEU A 321 -17.42 17.21 -7.05
N ARG A 322 -17.26 16.47 -8.16
CA ARG A 322 -17.88 16.79 -9.45
C ARG A 322 -19.41 16.89 -9.37
N VAL A 323 -20.03 16.18 -8.42
CA VAL A 323 -21.48 16.15 -8.23
C VAL A 323 -21.97 17.36 -7.42
N TRP A 324 -21.10 18.04 -6.68
CA TRP A 324 -21.51 19.12 -5.78
C TRP A 324 -22.22 20.29 -6.46
N PRO A 325 -21.76 20.83 -7.60
CA PRO A 325 -22.46 21.92 -8.28
C PRO A 325 -23.84 21.51 -8.83
N LEU A 326 -24.08 20.20 -8.97
CA LEU A 326 -25.32 19.64 -9.50
C LEU A 326 -26.33 19.29 -8.40
N LEU A 327 -25.99 19.54 -7.13
CA LEU A 327 -26.85 19.19 -6.01
C LEU A 327 -28.13 20.06 -6.04
N PRO A 328 -29.33 19.44 -6.06
CA PRO A 328 -30.58 20.16 -6.22
C PRO A 328 -30.90 20.97 -4.96
N LEU A 329 -31.32 22.21 -5.17
CA LEU A 329 -31.84 23.09 -4.14
C LEU A 329 -33.34 23.34 -4.41
N PRO A 330 -34.24 23.19 -3.42
CA PRO A 330 -35.65 23.52 -3.60
C PRO A 330 -35.84 24.96 -4.09
N GLU A 331 -36.80 25.20 -5.01
CA GLU A 331 -36.96 26.53 -5.64
C GLU A 331 -37.11 27.67 -4.64
N GLU A 332 -37.86 27.46 -3.55
CA GLU A 332 -38.01 28.42 -2.45
C GLU A 332 -36.66 28.76 -1.80
N ALA A 333 -35.85 27.73 -1.53
CA ALA A 333 -34.51 27.89 -0.97
C ALA A 333 -33.54 28.53 -1.98
N ALA A 334 -33.70 28.30 -3.28
CA ALA A 334 -32.90 28.94 -4.33
C ALA A 334 -33.14 30.44 -4.42
N ARG A 335 -34.40 30.89 -4.33
CA ARG A 335 -34.74 32.31 -4.28
C ARG A 335 -34.19 32.98 -3.02
N GLU A 336 -34.27 32.32 -1.86
CA GLU A 336 -33.70 32.82 -0.60
C GLU A 336 -32.17 32.88 -0.62
N THR A 337 -31.51 31.94 -1.32
CA THR A 337 -30.04 31.92 -1.45
C THR A 337 -29.53 33.04 -2.36
N ALA A 338 -30.24 33.36 -3.45
CA ALA A 338 -29.86 34.43 -4.38
C ALA A 338 -29.81 35.81 -3.71
N GLY A 339 -30.64 36.06 -2.68
CA GLY A 339 -30.58 37.28 -1.86
C GLY A 339 -29.43 37.35 -0.86
N LEU A 340 -28.71 36.23 -0.64
CA LEU A 340 -27.55 36.12 0.25
C LEU A 340 -26.21 36.07 -0.52
N GLU A 341 -26.24 35.98 -1.85
CA GLU A 341 -25.06 35.99 -2.73
C GLU A 341 -24.50 37.42 -2.85
N GLY A 342 -23.55 37.76 -1.96
CA GLY A 342 -22.94 39.10 -2.00
C GLY A 342 -21.97 39.42 -0.86
N ASN A 343 -21.38 38.43 -0.19
CA ASN A 343 -20.40 38.72 0.86
C ASN A 343 -19.03 39.07 0.26
N SER A 344 -18.47 40.23 0.65
CA SER A 344 -17.14 40.70 0.22
C SER A 344 -16.05 39.64 0.41
N GLU A 345 -16.12 38.88 1.51
CA GLU A 345 -15.15 37.82 1.83
C GLU A 345 -15.23 36.62 0.86
N THR A 346 -16.43 36.22 0.43
CA THR A 346 -16.61 35.14 -0.56
C THR A 346 -16.06 35.56 -1.92
N ASN A 347 -16.28 36.82 -2.32
CA ASN A 347 -15.72 37.35 -3.57
C ASN A 347 -14.20 37.42 -3.54
N ALA A 348 -13.61 37.82 -2.39
CA ALA A 348 -12.17 37.80 -2.18
C ALA A 348 -11.59 36.37 -2.31
N CYS A 349 -12.25 35.37 -1.72
CA CYS A 349 -11.86 33.98 -1.89
C CYS A 349 -11.94 33.51 -3.34
N ASN A 350 -13.03 33.83 -4.07
CA ASN A 350 -13.18 33.45 -5.47
C ASN A 350 -12.06 34.04 -6.35
N SER A 351 -11.68 35.30 -6.11
CA SER A 351 -10.55 35.95 -6.81
C SER A 351 -9.22 35.26 -6.50
N LEU A 352 -8.98 34.89 -5.24
CA LEU A 352 -7.78 34.14 -4.85
C LEU A 352 -7.73 32.74 -5.49
N ILE A 353 -8.86 32.04 -5.54
CA ILE A 353 -8.96 30.72 -6.18
C ILE A 353 -8.63 30.82 -7.67
N LEU A 354 -9.22 31.78 -8.39
CA LEU A 354 -8.95 32.03 -9.80
C LEU A 354 -7.46 32.25 -10.05
N ARG A 355 -6.86 33.16 -9.27
CA ARG A 355 -5.43 33.48 -9.38
C ARG A 355 -4.55 32.26 -9.12
N LEU A 356 -4.75 31.58 -7.99
CA LEU A 356 -3.96 30.39 -7.64
C LEU A 356 -4.11 29.27 -8.67
N THR A 357 -5.31 29.07 -9.21
CA THR A 357 -5.55 28.06 -10.24
C THR A 357 -4.78 28.40 -11.52
N SER A 358 -4.80 29.67 -11.94
CA SER A 358 -4.01 30.15 -13.08
C SER A 358 -2.52 29.95 -12.85
N ASP A 359 -2.02 30.29 -11.67
CA ASP A 359 -0.62 30.10 -11.29
C ASP A 359 -0.24 28.61 -11.38
N LEU A 360 -1.07 27.71 -10.85
CA LEU A 360 -0.84 26.26 -10.94
C LEU A 360 -0.84 25.73 -12.38
N TYR A 361 -1.69 26.26 -13.26
CA TYR A 361 -1.73 25.86 -14.67
C TYR A 361 -0.44 26.15 -15.42
N HIS A 362 0.25 27.24 -15.07
CA HIS A 362 1.58 27.50 -15.64
C HIS A 362 2.58 26.39 -15.30
N HIS A 363 2.38 25.61 -14.23
CA HIS A 363 3.27 24.52 -13.82
C HIS A 363 2.86 23.13 -14.34
N LEU A 364 1.93 23.07 -15.30
CA LEU A 364 1.62 21.81 -15.99
C LEU A 364 2.84 21.33 -16.79
N PRO A 365 3.13 20.00 -16.82
CA PRO A 365 4.24 19.47 -17.59
C PRO A 365 4.06 19.70 -19.10
N GLU A 366 5.00 20.42 -19.74
CA GLU A 366 4.96 20.76 -21.17
C GLU A 366 5.07 19.53 -22.10
N ASN A 367 5.75 18.47 -21.63
CA ASN A 367 6.14 17.31 -22.44
C ASN A 367 5.04 16.26 -22.67
N HIS A 368 3.81 16.48 -22.20
CA HIS A 368 2.70 15.59 -22.49
C HIS A 368 1.76 16.24 -23.49
N CYS A 369 1.64 15.65 -24.70
CA CYS A 369 0.82 16.12 -25.83
C CYS A 369 -0.64 16.43 -25.50
N VAL A 370 -1.11 16.08 -24.31
CA VAL A 370 -2.47 16.35 -23.83
C VAL A 370 -2.60 17.78 -23.27
N PHE A 371 -1.50 18.39 -22.81
CA PHE A 371 -1.49 19.72 -22.20
C PHE A 371 -1.19 20.87 -23.18
N THR A 372 -0.83 20.57 -24.44
CA THR A 372 -0.59 21.59 -25.48
C THR A 372 -1.90 22.26 -25.90
N GLY A 373 -2.00 23.59 -25.72
CA GLY A 373 -3.18 24.39 -26.10
C GLY A 373 -4.15 24.73 -24.95
N LEU A 374 -3.72 24.58 -23.69
CA LEU A 374 -4.54 24.79 -22.48
C LEU A 374 -4.42 26.19 -21.85
N ASP A 375 -3.72 27.12 -22.48
CA ASP A 375 -3.36 28.43 -21.91
C ASP A 375 -4.54 29.36 -21.56
N ASN A 376 -5.78 28.99 -21.89
CA ASN A 376 -7.00 29.76 -21.62
C ASN A 376 -8.17 28.89 -21.11
N LEU A 377 -7.92 27.98 -20.17
CA LEU A 377 -8.95 27.05 -19.69
C LEU A 377 -9.87 27.67 -18.63
N PRO A 378 -11.21 27.63 -18.80
CA PRO A 378 -12.15 27.91 -17.71
C PRO A 378 -11.95 26.93 -16.55
N ILE A 379 -12.16 27.39 -15.30
CA ILE A 379 -12.11 26.56 -14.07
C ILE A 379 -12.92 25.25 -14.24
N ASP A 380 -13.98 25.29 -15.04
CA ASP A 380 -14.92 24.19 -15.29
C ASP A 380 -14.29 22.95 -15.95
N LYS A 381 -13.08 23.05 -16.51
CA LYS A 381 -12.35 21.90 -17.11
C LYS A 381 -11.23 21.33 -16.22
N CYS A 382 -10.98 21.92 -15.04
CA CYS A 382 -10.07 21.38 -14.00
C CYS A 382 -10.30 19.89 -13.65
N PRO A 383 -11.56 19.37 -13.64
CA PRO A 383 -11.85 17.95 -13.45
C PRO A 383 -11.17 16.98 -14.43
N ARG A 384 -10.74 17.43 -15.62
CA ARG A 384 -10.08 16.60 -16.65
C ARG A 384 -8.57 16.46 -16.43
N LEU A 385 -7.94 17.43 -15.76
CA LEU A 385 -6.49 17.49 -15.55
C LEU A 385 -6.00 16.51 -14.47
N LEU A 386 -6.79 16.29 -13.42
CA LEU A 386 -6.42 15.39 -12.32
C LEU A 386 -6.19 13.94 -12.79
N PRO A 387 -7.07 13.33 -13.62
CA PRO A 387 -6.79 12.04 -14.27
C PRO A 387 -5.46 12.01 -15.04
N GLU A 388 -5.19 13.04 -15.84
CA GLU A 388 -3.99 13.13 -16.68
C GLU A 388 -2.72 13.23 -15.82
N LEU A 389 -2.68 14.14 -14.84
CA LEU A 389 -1.57 14.26 -13.90
C LEU A 389 -1.36 12.97 -13.08
N CYS A 390 -2.45 12.33 -12.65
CA CYS A 390 -2.35 11.06 -11.94
C CYS A 390 -1.86 9.90 -12.83
N SER A 391 -2.01 10.00 -14.16
CA SER A 391 -1.51 8.99 -15.11
C SER A 391 0.00 9.05 -15.34
N ILE A 392 0.64 10.19 -15.07
CA ILE A 392 2.08 10.39 -15.24
C ILE A 392 2.86 9.41 -14.36
N ARG A 393 3.77 8.64 -14.95
CA ARG A 393 4.57 7.66 -14.20
C ARG A 393 5.59 8.38 -13.31
N VAL A 394 5.60 8.01 -12.03
CA VAL A 394 6.57 8.52 -11.05
C VAL A 394 7.28 7.31 -10.43
N PRO A 395 8.63 7.27 -10.43
CA PRO A 395 9.37 6.13 -9.88
C PRO A 395 9.03 5.89 -8.41
N THR A 396 8.75 4.64 -8.03
CA THR A 396 8.36 4.27 -6.66
C THR A 396 9.37 3.38 -5.93
N LEU A 397 10.27 2.73 -6.68
CA LEU A 397 11.28 1.85 -6.10
C LEU A 397 12.30 2.65 -5.29
N PHE A 398 12.58 2.15 -4.08
CA PHE A 398 13.59 2.70 -3.19
C PHE A 398 13.41 4.19 -2.86
N CYS A 399 12.16 4.66 -2.80
CA CYS A 399 11.82 6.03 -2.43
C CYS A 399 12.50 6.45 -1.11
N PRO A 400 13.26 7.56 -1.10
CA PRO A 400 13.93 8.04 0.10
C PRO A 400 12.95 8.47 1.20
N ARG A 401 13.43 8.46 2.45
CA ARG A 401 12.60 8.77 3.62
C ARG A 401 11.92 10.15 3.54
N ALA A 402 12.63 11.16 3.02
CA ALA A 402 12.08 12.50 2.87
C ALA A 402 10.87 12.54 1.93
N VAL A 403 10.90 11.75 0.84
CA VAL A 403 9.77 11.58 -0.09
C VAL A 403 8.60 10.90 0.62
N LEU A 404 8.85 9.82 1.36
CA LEU A 404 7.81 9.12 2.11
C LEU A 404 7.15 10.00 3.19
N GLU A 405 7.92 10.85 3.86
CA GLU A 405 7.40 11.80 4.85
C GLU A 405 6.46 12.84 4.20
N VAL A 406 6.86 13.42 3.06
CA VAL A 406 6.00 14.34 2.31
C VAL A 406 4.74 13.64 1.81
N LEU A 407 4.87 12.44 1.24
CA LEU A 407 3.74 11.62 0.80
C LEU A 407 2.76 11.33 1.94
N ALA A 408 3.25 11.05 3.15
CA ALA A 408 2.40 10.81 4.31
C ALA A 408 1.55 12.05 4.67
N VAL A 409 2.14 13.26 4.62
CA VAL A 409 1.39 14.50 4.86
C VAL A 409 0.37 14.74 3.76
N LEU A 410 0.75 14.63 2.49
CA LEU A 410 -0.15 14.81 1.34
C LEU A 410 -1.31 13.79 1.36
N GLN A 411 -1.04 12.54 1.74
CA GLN A 411 -2.07 11.52 1.94
C GLN A 411 -3.07 11.90 3.02
N ASN A 412 -2.62 12.46 4.13
CA ASN A 412 -3.52 12.92 5.18
C ASN A 412 -4.39 14.09 4.71
N ILE A 413 -3.83 15.04 3.95
CA ILE A 413 -4.61 16.13 3.33
C ILE A 413 -5.69 15.53 2.41
N GLY A 414 -5.31 14.64 1.50
CA GLY A 414 -6.25 13.98 0.58
C GLY A 414 -7.35 13.19 1.30
N ARG A 415 -7.02 12.48 2.38
CA ARG A 415 -7.99 11.79 3.24
C ARG A 415 -8.99 12.75 3.89
N ARG A 416 -8.54 13.92 4.36
CA ARG A 416 -9.42 14.95 4.93
C ARG A 416 -10.31 15.59 3.87
N CYS A 417 -9.80 15.87 2.66
CA CYS A 417 -10.62 16.32 1.54
C CYS A 417 -11.73 15.29 1.23
N ALA A 418 -11.40 14.00 1.14
CA ALA A 418 -12.39 12.95 0.90
C ALA A 418 -13.38 12.78 2.06
N GLN A 419 -12.97 13.04 3.31
CA GLN A 419 -13.85 13.08 4.47
C GLN A 419 -14.86 14.22 4.37
N VAL A 420 -14.40 15.45 4.11
CA VAL A 420 -15.26 16.62 3.87
C VAL A 420 -16.23 16.31 2.73
N SER A 421 -15.73 15.74 1.63
CA SER A 421 -16.52 15.34 0.46
C SER A 421 -17.76 14.52 0.85
N ARG A 422 -17.53 13.46 1.64
CA ARG A 422 -18.59 12.56 2.13
C ARG A 422 -19.53 13.22 3.14
N GLN A 423 -18.99 14.00 4.07
CA GLN A 423 -19.80 14.68 5.09
C GLN A 423 -20.78 15.67 4.46
N VAL A 424 -20.32 16.47 3.50
CA VAL A 424 -21.17 17.43 2.78
C VAL A 424 -22.23 16.71 1.95
N ALA A 425 -21.86 15.66 1.20
CA ALA A 425 -22.82 14.89 0.41
C ALA A 425 -23.93 14.29 1.28
N ALA A 426 -23.57 13.63 2.39
CA ALA A 426 -24.53 13.05 3.33
C ALA A 426 -25.39 14.13 4.02
N SER A 427 -24.78 15.23 4.45
CA SER A 427 -25.50 16.35 5.07
C SER A 427 -26.45 17.01 4.08
N TRP A 428 -26.06 17.13 2.80
CA TRP A 428 -26.89 17.68 1.75
C TRP A 428 -28.14 16.83 1.53
N GLU A 429 -27.96 15.54 1.29
CA GLU A 429 -29.05 14.60 1.07
C GLU A 429 -30.04 14.59 2.25
N GLN A 430 -29.52 14.50 3.47
CA GLN A 430 -30.35 14.52 4.68
C GLN A 430 -31.13 15.83 4.81
N ARG A 431 -30.49 17.00 4.61
CA ARG A 431 -31.15 18.30 4.75
C ARG A 431 -32.16 18.55 3.64
N HIS A 432 -31.85 18.12 2.42
CA HIS A 432 -32.76 18.20 1.29
C HIS A 432 -34.04 17.40 1.57
N GLN A 433 -33.92 16.14 2.02
CA GLN A 433 -35.07 15.32 2.39
C GLN A 433 -35.89 15.97 3.52
N GLN A 434 -35.25 16.46 4.57
CA GLN A 434 -35.93 17.15 5.67
C GLN A 434 -36.64 18.44 5.23
N TRP A 435 -36.11 19.14 4.21
CA TRP A 435 -36.77 20.31 3.63
C TRP A 435 -38.05 19.92 2.91
N VAL A 436 -37.96 18.92 2.01
CA VAL A 436 -39.09 18.41 1.22
C VAL A 436 -40.21 17.89 2.12
N GLU A 437 -39.85 17.15 3.18
CA GLU A 437 -40.79 16.64 4.18
C GLU A 437 -41.31 17.72 5.16
N LYS A 438 -40.90 18.99 5.00
CA LYS A 438 -41.25 20.13 5.86
C LYS A 438 -40.85 19.94 7.34
N ARG A 439 -39.85 19.11 7.61
CA ARG A 439 -39.35 18.78 8.96
C ARG A 439 -38.27 19.74 9.49
N LEU A 440 -37.73 20.62 8.64
CA LEU A 440 -36.72 21.60 9.05
C LEU A 440 -37.31 22.79 9.82
N ARG A 441 -36.81 23.01 11.05
CA ARG A 441 -37.07 24.23 11.83
C ARG A 441 -36.37 25.44 11.21
N SER A 442 -36.86 26.65 11.47
CA SER A 442 -36.33 27.91 10.91
C SER A 442 -34.79 28.06 11.00
N ARG A 443 -34.19 27.78 12.17
CA ARG A 443 -32.72 27.79 12.33
C ARG A 443 -32.00 26.77 11.44
N GLN A 444 -32.58 25.59 11.25
CA GLN A 444 -32.02 24.54 10.41
C GLN A 444 -32.16 24.86 8.92
N ARG A 445 -33.26 25.53 8.53
CA ARG A 445 -33.44 26.08 7.18
C ARG A 445 -32.37 27.11 6.85
N ARG A 446 -32.16 28.10 7.73
CA ARG A 446 -31.10 29.11 7.56
C ARG A 446 -29.72 28.48 7.46
N ASN A 447 -29.43 27.47 8.27
CA ASN A 447 -28.16 26.74 8.20
C ASN A 447 -27.99 25.96 6.89
N TYR A 448 -29.05 25.37 6.35
CA TYR A 448 -29.02 24.70 5.04
C TYR A 448 -28.75 25.69 3.89
N LEU A 449 -29.30 26.90 3.95
CA LEU A 449 -28.96 27.97 2.99
C LEU A 449 -27.49 28.40 3.11
N CYS A 450 -26.98 28.60 4.34
CA CYS A 450 -25.56 28.89 4.56
C CYS A 450 -24.64 27.77 4.05
N MET A 451 -25.06 26.50 4.20
CA MET A 451 -24.36 25.35 3.63
C MET A 451 -24.31 25.46 2.11
N SER A 452 -25.44 25.73 1.44
CA SER A 452 -25.50 25.93 -0.02
C SER A 452 -24.51 26.96 -0.53
N SER A 453 -24.49 28.16 0.08
CA SER A 453 -23.53 29.21 -0.27
C SER A 453 -22.07 28.78 -0.02
N SER A 454 -21.81 28.08 1.09
CA SER A 454 -20.45 27.62 1.44
C SER A 454 -19.96 26.51 0.52
N VAL A 455 -20.83 25.59 0.10
CA VAL A 455 -20.52 24.49 -0.82
C VAL A 455 -20.04 25.00 -2.17
N LYS A 456 -20.65 26.09 -2.68
CA LYS A 456 -20.22 26.77 -3.92
C LYS A 456 -18.77 27.29 -3.84
N LEU A 457 -18.33 27.72 -2.66
CA LEU A 457 -16.94 28.16 -2.43
C LEU A 457 -15.99 26.99 -2.14
N LEU A 458 -16.44 26.02 -1.35
CA LEU A 458 -15.62 24.89 -0.91
C LEU A 458 -15.30 23.93 -2.04
N SER A 459 -16.22 23.72 -2.99
CA SER A 459 -15.97 22.87 -4.17
C SER A 459 -14.70 23.28 -4.93
N PRO A 460 -14.59 24.50 -5.48
CA PRO A 460 -13.40 24.92 -6.23
C PRO A 460 -12.15 25.01 -5.34
N THR A 461 -12.30 25.31 -4.04
CA THR A 461 -11.18 25.27 -3.09
C THR A 461 -10.61 23.86 -2.91
N LEU A 462 -11.47 22.85 -2.77
CA LEU A 462 -11.03 21.46 -2.65
C LEU A 462 -10.42 20.97 -3.96
N TYR A 463 -10.97 21.34 -5.11
CA TYR A 463 -10.36 21.09 -6.41
C TYR A 463 -8.95 21.70 -6.53
N LEU A 464 -8.76 22.96 -6.11
CA LEU A 464 -7.46 23.62 -6.07
C LEU A 464 -6.45 22.83 -5.21
N ILE A 465 -6.87 22.34 -4.04
CA ILE A 465 -6.02 21.52 -3.17
C ILE A 465 -5.68 20.18 -3.84
N LEU A 466 -6.64 19.53 -4.50
CA LEU A 466 -6.39 18.28 -5.23
C LEU A 466 -5.42 18.50 -6.40
N LEU A 467 -5.54 19.61 -7.12
CA LEU A 467 -4.63 19.99 -8.21
C LEU A 467 -3.21 20.23 -7.69
N LEU A 468 -3.08 20.98 -6.58
CA LEU A 468 -1.80 21.17 -5.91
C LEU A 468 -1.19 19.82 -5.50
N ILE A 469 -1.97 18.93 -4.87
CA ILE A 469 -1.48 17.58 -4.51
C ILE A 469 -0.99 16.83 -5.76
N ALA A 470 -1.74 16.87 -6.87
CA ALA A 470 -1.36 16.16 -8.10
C ALA A 470 -0.07 16.72 -8.71
N LEU A 471 0.11 18.03 -8.76
CA LEU A 471 1.33 18.68 -9.27
C LEU A 471 2.55 18.40 -8.39
N GLU A 472 2.37 18.48 -7.06
CA GLU A 472 3.44 18.16 -6.11
C GLU A 472 3.81 16.66 -6.15
N LEU A 473 2.85 15.77 -6.43
CA LEU A 473 3.10 14.33 -6.62
C LEU A 473 3.95 14.03 -7.86
N VAL A 474 3.66 14.68 -8.98
CA VAL A 474 4.44 14.50 -10.22
C VAL A 474 5.89 14.94 -10.00
N ASN A 475 6.10 15.95 -9.18
CA ASN A 475 7.41 16.53 -8.87
C ASN A 475 7.99 16.06 -7.52
N ILE A 476 7.47 14.97 -6.94
CA ILE A 476 7.78 14.57 -5.56
C ILE A 476 9.28 14.35 -5.30
N HIS A 477 10.02 13.90 -6.30
CA HIS A 477 11.46 13.63 -6.17
C HIS A 477 12.31 14.90 -6.13
N MET A 478 11.75 16.07 -6.46
CA MET A 478 12.43 17.37 -6.32
C MET A 478 12.67 17.75 -4.84
N VAL A 479 12.09 17.00 -3.89
CA VAL A 479 12.38 17.14 -2.46
C VAL A 479 13.89 17.03 -2.18
N HIS A 480 14.64 16.24 -2.95
CA HIS A 480 16.09 16.09 -2.77
C HIS A 480 16.88 17.37 -3.09
N GLY A 481 16.33 18.25 -3.92
CA GLY A 481 16.95 19.53 -4.24
C GLY A 481 16.83 20.58 -3.13
N LYS A 482 16.07 20.30 -2.06
CA LYS A 482 15.87 21.23 -0.94
C LYS A 482 16.95 21.07 0.11
N ASN A 483 17.49 22.19 0.58
CA ASN A 483 18.30 22.17 1.79
C ASN A 483 17.43 21.93 3.04
N ALA A 484 18.06 21.68 4.19
CA ALA A 484 17.34 21.36 5.43
C ALA A 484 16.33 22.45 5.86
N HIS A 485 16.66 23.73 5.64
CA HIS A 485 15.80 24.85 6.00
C HIS A 485 14.57 24.93 5.08
N GLU A 486 14.78 24.86 3.76
CA GLU A 486 13.72 24.86 2.76
C GLU A 486 12.79 23.65 2.91
N TYR A 487 13.35 22.48 3.21
CA TYR A 487 12.59 21.27 3.49
C TYR A 487 11.67 21.44 4.70
N GLN A 488 12.19 22.00 5.80
CA GLN A 488 11.39 22.30 6.99
C GLN A 488 10.30 23.34 6.73
N GLN A 489 10.60 24.40 5.97
CA GLN A 489 9.60 25.40 5.57
C GLN A 489 8.48 24.78 4.72
N TYR A 490 8.84 23.94 3.75
CA TYR A 490 7.89 23.21 2.91
C TYR A 490 7.00 22.26 3.73
N LEU A 491 7.57 21.47 4.64
CA LEU A 491 6.77 20.63 5.54
C LEU A 491 5.85 21.45 6.46
N LYS A 492 6.31 22.60 6.97
CA LYS A 492 5.46 23.50 7.76
C LYS A 492 4.27 24.03 6.94
N PHE A 493 4.50 24.37 5.67
CA PHE A 493 3.44 24.74 4.75
C PHE A 493 2.42 23.61 4.56
N LEU A 494 2.87 22.39 4.21
CA LEU A 494 1.97 21.25 4.06
C LEU A 494 1.19 20.92 5.34
N LYS A 495 1.85 20.98 6.50
CA LYS A 495 1.18 20.80 7.81
C LYS A 495 0.13 21.88 8.07
N SER A 496 0.35 23.11 7.61
CA SER A 496 -0.67 24.16 7.71
C SER A 496 -1.89 23.90 6.83
N LEU A 497 -1.68 23.31 5.64
CA LEU A 497 -2.76 22.89 4.73
C LEU A 497 -3.51 21.68 5.31
N LEU A 498 -2.78 20.74 5.93
CA LEU A 498 -3.37 19.64 6.70
C LEU A 498 -4.25 20.18 7.82
N GLN A 499 -3.73 21.08 8.66
CA GLN A 499 -4.51 21.69 9.75
C GLN A 499 -5.78 22.39 9.24
N TYR A 500 -5.71 23.08 8.09
CA TYR A 500 -6.89 23.67 7.45
C TYR A 500 -7.93 22.60 7.08
N THR A 501 -7.51 21.55 6.37
CA THR A 501 -8.42 20.47 5.96
C THR A 501 -9.00 19.68 7.14
N GLU A 502 -8.27 19.54 8.24
CA GLU A 502 -8.76 18.97 9.49
C GLU A 502 -9.82 19.85 10.16
N ASN A 503 -9.57 21.16 10.22
CA ASN A 503 -10.53 22.13 10.73
C ASN A 503 -11.81 22.16 9.89
N LEU A 504 -11.66 22.09 8.56
CA LEU A 504 -12.77 22.01 7.62
C LEU A 504 -13.61 20.76 7.89
N ALA A 505 -12.99 19.58 7.97
CA ALA A 505 -13.66 18.31 8.30
C ALA A 505 -14.38 18.34 9.66
N ALA A 506 -13.84 19.07 10.64
CA ALA A 506 -14.50 19.28 11.91
C ALA A 506 -15.72 20.20 11.76
N HIS A 507 -15.63 21.28 10.97
CA HIS A 507 -16.70 22.27 10.82
C HIS A 507 -17.86 21.77 9.95
N THR A 508 -17.56 20.95 8.94
CA THR A 508 -18.54 20.29 8.06
C THR A 508 -19.13 19.01 8.65
N SER A 509 -18.75 18.64 9.87
CA SER A 509 -19.34 17.49 10.57
C SER A 509 -20.82 17.77 10.91
N PRO A 510 -21.69 16.74 10.89
CA PRO A 510 -23.09 16.88 11.27
C PRO A 510 -23.28 17.46 12.68
N GLU A 511 -22.33 17.21 13.59
CA GLU A 511 -22.38 17.66 14.98
C GLU A 511 -22.07 19.16 15.13
N LYS A 512 -21.06 19.68 14.43
CA LYS A 512 -20.67 21.10 14.54
C LYS A 512 -21.45 21.99 13.58
N ASN A 513 -21.56 21.59 12.32
CA ASN A 513 -22.41 22.23 11.31
C ASN A 513 -22.16 23.76 11.16
N LYS A 514 -20.88 24.18 11.14
CA LYS A 514 -20.39 25.57 11.23
C LYS A 514 -19.97 26.13 9.87
N TRP A 515 -20.94 26.41 8.99
CA TRP A 515 -20.68 26.80 7.60
C TRP A 515 -20.12 28.20 7.41
N VAL A 516 -20.57 29.19 8.19
CA VAL A 516 -20.09 30.58 8.05
C VAL A 516 -18.61 30.67 8.41
N GLU A 517 -18.18 29.96 9.44
CA GLU A 517 -16.80 29.91 9.88
C GLU A 517 -15.88 29.21 8.85
N THR A 518 -16.43 28.34 7.99
CA THR A 518 -15.63 27.72 6.92
C THR A 518 -15.12 28.75 5.93
N VAL A 519 -15.90 29.79 5.60
CA VAL A 519 -15.49 30.83 4.64
C VAL A 519 -14.25 31.58 5.12
N ARG A 520 -14.24 32.00 6.39
CA ARG A 520 -13.09 32.69 7.00
C ARG A 520 -11.85 31.80 7.10
N LEU A 521 -12.05 30.53 7.43
CA LEU A 521 -10.97 29.53 7.44
C LEU A 521 -10.37 29.35 6.03
N THR A 522 -11.23 29.27 5.01
CA THR A 522 -10.84 29.15 3.61
C THR A 522 -10.05 30.37 3.14
N HIS A 523 -10.53 31.58 3.42
CA HIS A 523 -9.82 32.81 3.08
C HIS A 523 -8.38 32.82 3.63
N THR A 524 -8.24 32.50 4.92
CA THR A 524 -6.93 32.44 5.60
C THR A 524 -6.01 31.40 4.96
N ALA A 525 -6.54 30.23 4.57
CA ALA A 525 -5.77 29.18 3.92
C ALA A 525 -5.31 29.58 2.51
N LEU A 526 -6.19 30.18 1.71
CA LEU A 526 -5.88 30.66 0.36
C LEU A 526 -4.79 31.74 0.39
N GLN A 527 -4.84 32.67 1.34
CA GLN A 527 -3.79 33.66 1.53
C GLN A 527 -2.43 33.02 1.85
N LYS A 528 -2.40 31.99 2.70
CA LYS A 528 -1.16 31.24 2.99
C LYS A 528 -0.64 30.48 1.78
N MET A 529 -1.52 29.87 0.99
CA MET A 529 -1.15 29.20 -0.26
C MET A 529 -0.52 30.18 -1.24
N ARG A 530 -1.11 31.36 -1.41
CA ARG A 530 -0.57 32.43 -2.23
C ARG A 530 0.80 32.91 -1.74
N ALA A 531 0.89 33.28 -0.47
CA ALA A 531 2.14 33.79 0.10
C ALA A 531 3.29 32.78 0.06
N PHE A 532 2.99 31.47 0.12
CA PHE A 532 3.99 30.43 -0.06
C PHE A 532 4.32 30.19 -1.55
N GLY A 533 3.31 30.28 -2.43
CA GLY A 533 3.47 30.20 -3.88
C GLY A 533 4.40 31.28 -4.43
N GLU A 534 4.21 32.54 -3.99
CA GLU A 534 5.03 33.70 -4.37
C GLU A 534 6.52 33.56 -3.98
N LYS A 535 6.86 32.66 -3.05
CA LYS A 535 8.27 32.38 -2.68
C LYS A 535 8.94 31.37 -3.61
N GLU A 536 8.20 30.80 -4.55
CA GLU A 536 8.67 29.74 -5.46
C GLU A 536 9.23 28.49 -4.77
N GLN A 537 8.71 28.14 -3.58
CA GLN A 537 9.24 27.06 -2.75
C GLN A 537 8.50 25.71 -2.85
N MET A 538 7.43 25.59 -3.64
CA MET A 538 6.76 24.32 -3.90
C MET A 538 7.60 23.41 -4.82
N LEU A 539 7.34 22.10 -4.83
CA LEU A 539 8.14 21.16 -5.62
C LEU A 539 7.97 21.38 -7.13
N MET A 540 6.75 21.71 -7.57
CA MET A 540 6.46 22.03 -8.96
C MET A 540 7.26 23.25 -9.49
N HIS A 541 7.68 24.16 -8.61
CA HIS A 541 8.50 25.32 -8.99
C HIS A 541 9.96 24.92 -9.26
N LEU A 542 10.47 23.95 -8.49
CA LEU A 542 11.84 23.47 -8.65
C LEU A 542 12.05 22.71 -9.96
N ALA A 543 10.99 22.09 -10.50
CA ALA A 543 11.02 21.34 -11.75
C ALA A 543 11.29 22.22 -13.00
N LYS A 544 11.05 23.53 -12.93
CA LYS A 544 11.25 24.48 -14.04
C LYS A 544 12.66 25.06 -14.15
N LYS A 545 13.54 24.86 -13.17
CA LYS A 545 14.93 25.29 -13.32
C LYS A 545 15.64 24.30 -14.26
N PRO A 546 16.08 24.70 -15.47
CA PRO A 546 16.90 23.81 -16.27
C PRO A 546 18.12 23.42 -15.43
N ALA A 547 18.37 22.12 -15.32
CA ALA A 547 19.63 21.61 -14.79
C ALA A 547 20.73 22.13 -15.72
N GLY A 548 21.36 23.23 -15.34
CA GLY A 548 22.62 23.66 -15.94
C GLY A 548 23.64 22.55 -15.73
N GLU A 549 24.07 21.98 -16.86
CA GLU A 549 25.30 21.22 -17.09
C GLU A 549 26.06 20.76 -15.84
N ALA A 550 25.91 19.48 -15.53
CA ALA A 550 26.97 18.71 -14.90
C ALA A 550 26.99 17.30 -15.51
N ALA A 551 27.86 17.14 -16.50
CA ALA A 551 28.46 15.88 -16.92
C ALA A 551 29.98 16.11 -16.97
N PRO A 552 30.84 15.08 -16.83
CA PRO A 552 30.54 13.65 -16.77
C PRO A 552 30.65 13.02 -15.37
#